data_AF-A0A132PJL4-F1
#
_entry.id   AF-A0A132PJL4-F1
#
_cell.length_a   1.000
_cell.length_b   1.000
_cell.length_c   1.000
_cell.angle_alpha   90.00
_cell.angle_beta   90.00
_cell.angle_gamma   90.00
#
_symmetry.space_group_name_H-M   'P 1'
#
loop_
_entity.id
_entity.type
_entity.pdbx_description
1 polymer ?
#
loop_
_entity_poly.entity_id
_entity_poly.type
_entity_poly.pdbx_seq_one_letter_code
_entity_poly.pdbx_strand_id
1 'polypeptide(L)'
;MGRGGVVAAAGFRAATVIASWHTRYPGLLTGSVYAAPPSGRAAFAGALADAGMAVHVDIMDPGAGLPAGVSLAEFEGISNSLGPSRCDVHLIGSTEFADEMLPALLAMRPRRVFLPWAAFTEQRAAAIRDAGSAAWIAVWEEWSGWGDGLPPPWPASPDGALVMLIEPGTKDRCRPERLDVAAACAVWLPVIVDGGVTEEIAPLCVTAGVEAMVVGRALLAETPGIEKGI
;
A
#
# COMPACT_ATOMS: atom_id res chain seq x y z
N MET A 1 -5.79 -55.39 -3.72
CA MET A 1 -6.71 -54.68 -2.81
C MET A 1 -5.88 -53.87 -1.83
N GLY A 2 -6.07 -52.56 -1.76
CA GLY A 2 -5.32 -51.68 -0.85
C GLY A 2 -5.37 -50.22 -1.32
N ARG A 3 -6.53 -49.57 -1.16
CA ARG A 3 -6.66 -48.12 -1.36
C ARG A 3 -6.28 -47.41 -0.06
N GLY A 4 -5.10 -46.80 -0.03
CA GLY A 4 -4.70 -45.87 1.04
C GLY A 4 -5.38 -44.52 0.82
N GLY A 5 -6.34 -44.17 1.67
CA GLY A 5 -6.96 -42.85 1.69
C GLY A 5 -6.05 -41.85 2.40
N VAL A 6 -5.65 -40.79 1.69
CA VAL A 6 -5.00 -39.62 2.29
C VAL A 6 -6.10 -38.75 2.88
N VAL A 7 -6.14 -38.68 4.21
CA VAL A 7 -7.02 -37.75 4.93
C VAL A 7 -6.39 -36.37 4.84
N ALA A 8 -7.01 -35.46 4.08
CA ALA A 8 -6.63 -34.06 4.07
C ALA A 8 -6.95 -33.47 5.46
N ALA A 9 -5.92 -33.09 6.20
CA ALA A 9 -6.08 -32.36 7.44
C ALA A 9 -6.67 -30.98 7.12
N ALA A 10 -7.94 -30.76 7.48
CA ALA A 10 -8.55 -29.44 7.48
C ALA A 10 -7.89 -28.60 8.58
N GLY A 11 -6.83 -27.87 8.22
CA GLY A 11 -6.22 -26.90 9.11
C GLY A 11 -7.22 -25.77 9.41
N PHE A 12 -7.55 -25.60 10.70
CA PHE A 12 -8.28 -24.43 11.18
C PHE A 12 -7.48 -23.18 10.80
N ARG A 13 -7.96 -22.39 9.82
CA ARG A 13 -7.42 -21.05 9.58
C ARG A 13 -7.96 -20.15 10.68
N ALA A 14 -7.10 -19.70 11.58
CA ALA A 14 -7.45 -18.64 12.51
C ALA A 14 -7.90 -17.42 11.69
N ALA A 15 -9.08 -16.88 11.98
CA ALA A 15 -9.57 -15.69 11.31
C ALA A 15 -8.65 -14.51 11.66
N THR A 16 -8.08 -13.86 10.65
CA THR A 16 -7.34 -12.61 10.85
C THR A 16 -8.34 -11.51 11.22
N VAL A 17 -8.16 -10.90 12.38
CA VAL A 17 -9.04 -9.83 12.86
C VAL A 17 -8.46 -8.47 12.48
N ILE A 18 -9.29 -7.60 11.90
CA ILE A 18 -8.95 -6.20 11.61
C ILE A 18 -9.36 -5.33 12.79
N ALA A 19 -8.54 -4.35 13.16
CA ALA A 19 -8.82 -3.43 14.25
C ALA A 19 -10.14 -2.68 14.03
N SER A 20 -11.03 -2.68 15.02
CA SER A 20 -12.44 -2.24 14.86
C SER A 20 -12.63 -0.76 14.56
N TRP A 21 -11.63 0.09 14.83
CA TRP A 21 -11.73 1.53 14.62
C TRP A 21 -11.99 1.90 13.16
N HIS A 22 -11.62 1.06 12.20
CA HIS A 22 -11.93 1.25 10.78
C HIS A 22 -13.43 1.44 10.50
N THR A 23 -14.30 0.78 11.29
CA THR A 23 -15.76 0.88 11.14
C THR A 23 -16.33 2.22 11.61
N ARG A 24 -15.60 2.92 12.47
CA ARG A 24 -15.97 4.24 13.01
C ARG A 24 -15.36 5.38 12.22
N TYR A 25 -14.39 5.09 11.35
CA TYR A 25 -13.70 6.08 10.55
C TYR A 25 -14.49 6.35 9.26
N PRO A 26 -14.89 7.61 8.99
CA PRO A 26 -15.75 7.94 7.85
C PRO A 26 -15.00 8.07 6.51
N GLY A 27 -13.67 8.11 6.52
CA GLY A 27 -12.85 8.24 5.32
C GLY A 27 -12.47 6.89 4.69
N LEU A 28 -11.71 6.94 3.59
CA LEU A 28 -11.27 5.75 2.89
C LEU A 28 -9.96 5.20 3.47
N LEU A 29 -9.95 3.91 3.76
CA LEU A 29 -8.78 3.17 4.21
C LEU A 29 -8.41 2.08 3.21
N THR A 30 -7.11 1.93 2.98
CA THR A 30 -6.50 0.83 2.25
C THR A 30 -5.58 0.08 3.21
N GLY A 31 -5.68 -1.24 3.31
CA GLY A 31 -4.82 -2.01 4.23
C GLY A 31 -3.51 -2.43 3.57
N SER A 32 -2.36 -2.13 4.19
CA SER A 32 -1.05 -2.61 3.71
C SER A 32 -0.80 -4.03 4.18
N VAL A 33 -0.75 -4.98 3.24
CA VAL A 33 -0.45 -6.39 3.57
C VAL A 33 0.97 -6.60 4.03
N TYR A 34 1.90 -5.69 3.69
CA TYR A 34 3.28 -5.73 4.16
C TYR A 34 3.39 -5.68 5.69
N ALA A 35 2.39 -5.12 6.38
CA ALA A 35 2.33 -5.11 7.83
C ALA A 35 2.19 -6.51 8.46
N ALA A 36 1.57 -7.46 7.75
CA ALA A 36 1.41 -8.83 8.22
C ALA A 36 2.70 -9.66 7.98
N PRO A 37 2.99 -10.65 8.84
CA PRO A 37 4.05 -11.63 8.57
C PRO A 37 3.83 -12.32 7.22
N PRO A 38 4.89 -12.69 6.47
CA PRO A 38 4.75 -13.27 5.13
C PRO A 38 3.73 -14.41 5.01
N SER A 39 3.70 -15.34 5.99
CA SER A 39 2.76 -16.46 6.02
C SER A 39 1.29 -16.06 6.22
N GLY A 40 1.03 -14.85 6.70
CA GLY A 40 -0.31 -14.32 7.00
C GLY A 40 -0.84 -13.29 6.00
N ARG A 41 -0.02 -12.81 5.05
CA ARG A 41 -0.38 -11.71 4.15
C ARG A 41 -1.61 -12.00 3.30
N ALA A 42 -1.69 -13.19 2.70
CA ALA A 42 -2.86 -13.58 1.90
C ALA A 42 -4.16 -13.67 2.74
N ALA A 43 -4.07 -14.20 3.96
CA ALA A 43 -5.23 -14.25 4.87
C ALA A 43 -5.66 -12.85 5.30
N PHE A 44 -4.70 -11.97 5.58
CA PHE A 44 -4.98 -10.57 5.92
C PHE A 44 -5.58 -9.80 4.74
N ALA A 45 -5.09 -10.01 3.52
CA ALA A 45 -5.66 -9.44 2.30
C ALA A 45 -7.13 -9.85 2.11
N GLY A 46 -7.46 -11.13 2.37
CA GLY A 46 -8.83 -11.63 2.39
C GLY A 46 -9.70 -10.90 3.41
N ALA A 47 -9.24 -10.78 4.66
CA ALA A 47 -9.96 -10.05 5.69
C ALA A 47 -10.21 -8.57 5.32
N LEU A 48 -9.23 -7.90 4.70
CA LEU A 48 -9.35 -6.52 4.24
C LEU A 48 -10.43 -6.39 3.16
N ALA A 49 -10.45 -7.32 2.21
CA ALA A 49 -11.45 -7.36 1.15
C ALA A 49 -12.85 -7.66 1.70
N ASP A 50 -12.97 -8.58 2.67
CA ASP A 50 -14.24 -8.90 3.36
C ASP A 50 -14.77 -7.67 4.13
N ALA A 51 -13.88 -6.83 4.66
CA ALA A 51 -14.21 -5.55 5.28
C ALA A 51 -14.47 -4.42 4.27
N GLY A 52 -14.47 -4.71 2.96
CA GLY A 52 -14.74 -3.74 1.89
C GLY A 52 -13.58 -2.79 1.59
N MET A 53 -12.37 -3.05 2.10
CA MET A 53 -11.19 -2.21 1.87
C MET A 53 -10.44 -2.63 0.61
N ALA A 54 -9.69 -1.66 0.04
CA ALA A 54 -8.64 -1.97 -0.92
C ALA A 54 -7.41 -2.54 -0.21
N VAL A 55 -6.57 -3.24 -0.97
CA VAL A 55 -5.32 -3.86 -0.50
C VAL A 55 -4.13 -3.12 -1.09
N HIS A 56 -3.23 -2.64 -0.23
CA HIS A 56 -1.97 -2.01 -0.62
C HIS A 56 -0.82 -3.01 -0.53
N VAL A 57 0.02 -3.05 -1.55
CA VAL A 57 1.15 -3.98 -1.68
C VAL A 57 2.43 -3.20 -1.95
N ASP A 58 3.41 -3.35 -1.05
CA ASP A 58 4.75 -2.79 -1.22
C ASP A 58 5.68 -3.83 -1.86
N ILE A 59 6.09 -3.61 -3.10
CA ILE A 59 7.12 -4.42 -3.78
C ILE A 59 8.42 -3.62 -3.73
N MET A 60 9.42 -4.17 -3.05
CA MET A 60 10.67 -3.46 -2.73
C MET A 60 11.86 -4.08 -3.44
N ASP A 61 12.78 -3.22 -3.90
CA ASP A 61 14.04 -3.62 -4.52
C ASP A 61 14.91 -4.39 -3.51
N PRO A 62 15.26 -5.66 -3.79
CA PRO A 62 16.08 -6.46 -2.88
C PRO A 62 17.51 -5.89 -2.73
N GLY A 63 17.97 -5.06 -3.66
CA GLY A 63 19.27 -4.39 -3.63
C GLY A 63 19.30 -3.09 -2.82
N ALA A 64 18.13 -2.56 -2.40
CA ALA A 64 18.05 -1.26 -1.73
C ALA A 64 18.44 -1.28 -0.24
N GLY A 65 18.81 -2.45 0.32
CA GLY A 65 19.09 -2.60 1.75
C GLY A 65 17.84 -2.49 2.64
N LEU A 66 16.66 -2.54 2.04
CA LEU A 66 15.36 -2.54 2.72
C LEU A 66 14.95 -3.96 3.12
N PRO A 67 14.07 -4.12 4.12
CA PRO A 67 13.47 -5.42 4.38
C PRO A 67 12.71 -5.93 3.15
N ALA A 68 12.66 -7.26 2.99
CA ALA A 68 11.94 -7.86 1.86
C ALA A 68 10.44 -7.50 1.89
N GLY A 69 9.98 -6.87 0.81
CA GLY A 69 8.58 -6.54 0.57
C GLY A 69 7.73 -7.76 0.21
N VAL A 70 6.65 -7.50 -0.53
CA VAL A 70 5.83 -8.54 -1.16
C VAL A 70 6.47 -8.93 -2.50
N SER A 71 6.64 -10.23 -2.74
CA SER A 71 7.17 -10.70 -4.03
C SER A 71 6.09 -10.64 -5.13
N LEU A 72 6.49 -10.60 -6.40
CA LEU A 72 5.54 -10.67 -7.53
C LEU A 72 4.65 -11.92 -7.47
N ALA A 73 5.23 -13.09 -7.15
CA ALA A 73 4.47 -14.33 -7.02
C ALA A 73 3.44 -14.28 -5.89
N GLU A 74 3.79 -13.63 -4.77
CA GLU A 74 2.86 -13.41 -3.67
C GLU A 74 1.74 -12.44 -4.06
N PHE A 75 2.10 -11.34 -4.74
CA PHE A 75 1.12 -10.38 -5.26
C PHE A 75 0.16 -11.04 -6.26
N GLU A 76 0.64 -11.87 -7.18
CA GLU A 76 -0.19 -12.63 -8.10
C GLU A 76 -1.19 -13.51 -7.36
N GLY A 77 -0.76 -14.23 -6.33
CA GLY A 77 -1.65 -15.04 -5.49
C GLY A 77 -2.74 -14.22 -4.78
N ILE A 78 -2.38 -13.06 -4.24
CA ILE A 78 -3.34 -12.13 -3.62
C ILE A 78 -4.31 -11.58 -4.66
N SER A 79 -3.79 -11.06 -5.78
CA SER A 79 -4.56 -10.46 -6.85
C SER A 79 -5.57 -11.43 -7.47
N ASN A 80 -5.16 -12.68 -7.73
CA ASN A 80 -6.04 -13.73 -8.25
C ASN A 80 -7.17 -14.09 -7.27
N SER A 81 -6.94 -13.95 -5.97
CA SER A 81 -7.94 -14.28 -4.95
C SER A 81 -8.98 -13.17 -4.77
N LEU A 82 -8.57 -11.91 -4.90
CA LEU A 82 -9.42 -10.74 -4.59
C LEU A 82 -10.01 -10.06 -5.83
N GLY A 83 -9.38 -10.27 -6.99
CA GLY A 83 -9.58 -9.48 -8.19
C GLY A 83 -8.60 -8.30 -8.25
N PRO A 84 -7.96 -8.05 -9.40
CA PRO A 84 -6.85 -7.10 -9.50
C PRO A 84 -7.26 -5.64 -9.26
N SER A 85 -8.52 -5.29 -9.52
CA SER A 85 -9.07 -3.95 -9.30
C SER A 85 -9.22 -3.56 -7.81
N ARG A 86 -8.91 -4.48 -6.88
CA ARG A 86 -8.86 -4.20 -5.45
C ARG A 86 -7.45 -3.90 -4.93
N CYS A 87 -6.43 -4.08 -5.77
CA CYS A 87 -5.04 -3.99 -5.35
C CYS A 87 -4.39 -2.70 -5.84
N ASP A 88 -3.77 -1.99 -4.90
CA ASP A 88 -2.96 -0.80 -5.08
C ASP A 88 -1.50 -1.25 -4.88
N VAL A 89 -0.59 -1.00 -5.83
CA VAL A 89 0.81 -1.48 -5.75
C VAL A 89 1.80 -0.34 -5.76
N HIS A 90 2.66 -0.30 -4.75
CA HIS A 90 3.75 0.66 -4.60
C HIS A 90 5.09 -0.03 -4.90
N LEU A 91 5.78 0.46 -5.93
CA LEU A 91 7.15 0.04 -6.21
C LEU A 91 8.11 0.93 -5.42
N ILE A 92 8.96 0.32 -4.60
CA ILE A 92 9.96 1.02 -3.79
C ILE A 92 11.34 0.56 -4.24
N GLY A 93 12.07 1.42 -4.92
CA GLY A 93 13.38 1.05 -5.45
C GLY A 93 13.93 2.03 -6.47
N SER A 94 14.92 1.56 -7.21
CA SER A 94 15.56 2.28 -8.30
C SER A 94 14.68 2.39 -9.56
N THR A 95 15.11 3.23 -10.51
CA THR A 95 14.50 3.34 -11.84
C THR A 95 14.61 2.02 -12.59
N GLU A 96 15.75 1.36 -12.50
CA GLU A 96 16.05 0.07 -13.12
C GLU A 96 15.14 -1.03 -12.56
N PHE A 97 14.93 -1.03 -11.25
CA PHE A 97 14.00 -1.94 -10.60
C PHE A 97 12.56 -1.72 -11.08
N ALA A 98 12.13 -0.47 -11.23
CA ALA A 98 10.80 -0.17 -11.77
C ALA A 98 10.65 -0.70 -13.21
N ASP A 99 11.68 -0.54 -14.06
CA ASP A 99 11.68 -1.09 -15.42
C ASP A 99 11.59 -2.61 -15.45
N GLU A 100 12.27 -3.29 -14.53
CA GLU A 100 12.24 -4.74 -14.42
C GLU A 100 10.85 -5.25 -13.99
N MET A 101 10.24 -4.60 -13.00
CA MET A 101 8.99 -5.09 -12.38
C MET A 101 7.74 -4.71 -13.18
N LEU A 102 7.72 -3.54 -13.82
CA LEU A 102 6.51 -2.99 -14.46
C LEU A 102 5.86 -3.94 -15.47
N PRO A 103 6.57 -4.60 -16.41
CA PRO A 103 5.93 -5.49 -17.39
C PRO A 103 5.09 -6.60 -16.74
N ALA A 104 5.63 -7.25 -15.69
CA ALA A 104 4.92 -8.30 -14.96
C ALA A 104 3.75 -7.72 -14.14
N LEU A 105 3.96 -6.56 -13.52
CA LEU A 105 2.93 -5.86 -12.76
C LEU A 105 1.71 -5.49 -13.63
N LEU A 106 1.96 -4.91 -14.80
CA LEU A 106 0.91 -4.43 -15.71
C LEU A 106 0.10 -5.58 -16.32
N ALA A 107 0.72 -6.76 -16.48
CA ALA A 107 -0.03 -7.96 -16.87
C ALA A 107 -1.09 -8.35 -15.84
N MET A 108 -0.88 -8.04 -14.55
CA MET A 108 -1.83 -8.28 -13.47
C MET A 108 -2.87 -7.15 -13.30
N ARG A 109 -2.70 -6.01 -13.98
CA ARG A 109 -3.66 -4.87 -14.01
C ARG A 109 -4.14 -4.40 -12.62
N PRO A 110 -3.24 -4.06 -11.67
CA PRO A 110 -3.65 -3.49 -10.39
C PRO A 110 -4.51 -2.23 -10.59
N ARG A 111 -5.30 -1.83 -9.60
CA ARG A 111 -6.08 -0.59 -9.65
C ARG A 111 -5.20 0.65 -9.80
N ARG A 112 -4.12 0.72 -9.00
CA ARG A 112 -3.16 1.84 -8.97
C ARG A 112 -1.75 1.31 -8.93
N VAL A 113 -0.84 2.03 -9.58
CA VAL A 113 0.61 1.80 -9.51
C VAL A 113 1.28 3.08 -9.04
N PHE A 114 1.95 3.02 -7.89
CA PHE A 114 2.75 4.12 -7.37
C PHE A 114 4.21 3.89 -7.74
N LEU A 115 4.81 4.82 -8.49
CA LEU A 115 6.23 4.79 -8.79
C LEU A 115 7.00 5.82 -7.97
N PRO A 116 8.28 5.54 -7.63
CA PRO A 116 9.17 6.54 -7.06
C PRO A 116 9.29 7.75 -7.97
N TRP A 117 9.48 8.94 -7.39
CA TRP A 117 9.64 10.20 -8.13
C TRP A 117 10.62 10.08 -9.32
N ALA A 118 11.81 9.53 -9.09
CA ALA A 118 12.86 9.37 -10.12
C ALA A 118 12.45 8.42 -11.25
N ALA A 119 11.53 7.49 -10.99
CA ALA A 119 11.03 6.54 -11.99
C ALA A 119 9.77 7.05 -12.69
N PHE A 120 9.11 8.12 -12.23
CA PHE A 120 7.82 8.55 -12.76
C PHE A 120 7.97 9.36 -14.07
N THR A 121 8.06 8.68 -15.21
CA THR A 121 8.18 9.32 -16.54
C THR A 121 6.87 9.25 -17.33
N GLU A 122 6.70 10.12 -18.34
CA GLU A 122 5.52 10.10 -19.22
C GLU A 122 5.33 8.73 -19.89
N GLN A 123 6.42 8.08 -20.32
CA GLN A 123 6.37 6.76 -20.93
C GLN A 123 5.83 5.70 -19.97
N ARG A 124 6.29 5.66 -18.71
CA ARG A 124 5.83 4.69 -17.72
C ARG A 124 4.40 4.99 -17.27
N ALA A 125 4.07 6.27 -17.08
CA ALA A 125 2.71 6.68 -16.75
C ALA A 125 1.71 6.29 -17.85
N ALA A 126 2.06 6.50 -19.12
CA ALA A 126 1.25 6.05 -20.26
C ALA A 126 1.09 4.53 -20.28
N ALA A 127 2.17 3.76 -20.10
CA ALA A 127 2.11 2.30 -20.06
C ALA A 127 1.20 1.76 -18.94
N ILE A 128 1.24 2.39 -17.76
CA ILE A 128 0.34 2.06 -16.64
C ILE A 128 -1.12 2.30 -17.04
N ARG A 129 -1.42 3.46 -17.63
CA ARG A 129 -2.79 3.80 -18.08
C ARG A 129 -3.29 2.90 -19.20
N ASP A 130 -2.44 2.56 -20.16
CA ASP A 130 -2.77 1.65 -21.27
C ASP A 130 -3.10 0.24 -20.77
N ALA A 131 -2.54 -0.18 -19.63
CA ALA A 131 -2.88 -1.42 -18.95
C ALA A 131 -4.22 -1.36 -18.19
N GLY A 132 -4.85 -0.19 -18.08
CA GLY A 132 -6.10 0.06 -17.35
C GLY A 132 -5.91 0.41 -15.86
N SER A 133 -4.68 0.72 -15.45
CA SER A 133 -4.34 1.14 -14.08
C SER A 133 -4.20 2.66 -13.98
N ALA A 134 -4.34 3.23 -12.78
CA ALA A 134 -3.98 4.63 -12.55
C ALA A 134 -2.48 4.78 -12.22
N ALA A 135 -1.81 5.75 -12.83
CA ALA A 135 -0.39 6.07 -12.65
C ALA A 135 -0.21 7.14 -11.57
N TRP A 136 0.31 6.74 -10.40
CA TRP A 136 0.49 7.61 -9.25
C TRP A 136 1.98 7.81 -8.94
N ILE A 137 2.33 8.99 -8.41
CA ILE A 137 3.70 9.32 -8.01
C ILE A 137 3.87 9.22 -6.49
N ALA A 138 4.90 8.51 -6.03
CA ALA A 138 5.27 8.45 -4.63
C ALA A 138 6.17 9.64 -4.27
N VAL A 139 5.83 10.35 -3.19
CA VAL A 139 6.48 11.57 -2.73
C VAL A 139 7.08 11.35 -1.34
N TRP A 140 8.40 11.23 -1.29
CA TRP A 140 9.17 11.16 -0.05
C TRP A 140 9.98 12.43 0.20
N GLU A 141 10.57 13.04 -0.83
CA GLU A 141 11.34 14.27 -0.65
C GLU A 141 10.47 15.50 -0.91
N GLU A 142 10.81 16.60 -0.24
CA GLU A 142 10.32 17.93 -0.60
C GLU A 142 10.97 18.36 -1.93
N TRP A 143 10.34 19.28 -2.64
CA TRP A 143 10.87 19.84 -3.88
C TRP A 143 11.33 21.30 -3.68
N SER A 144 12.23 21.75 -4.55
CA SER A 144 12.64 23.16 -4.59
C SER A 144 11.44 24.07 -4.83
N GLY A 145 11.23 25.05 -3.95
CA GLY A 145 10.06 25.94 -3.99
C GLY A 145 8.84 25.40 -3.23
N TRP A 146 9.00 24.33 -2.43
CA TRP A 146 7.99 23.94 -1.47
C TRP A 146 7.70 25.09 -0.49
N GLY A 147 6.41 25.37 -0.27
CA GLY A 147 5.94 26.52 0.52
C GLY A 147 5.61 27.78 -0.30
N ASP A 148 6.06 27.88 -1.55
CA ASP A 148 5.83 29.07 -2.39
C ASP A 148 4.44 29.07 -3.08
N GLY A 149 3.60 28.07 -2.81
CA GLY A 149 2.26 27.92 -3.40
C GLY A 149 2.25 27.47 -4.87
N LEU A 150 3.42 27.12 -5.42
CA LEU A 150 3.55 26.59 -6.78
C LEU A 150 3.23 25.10 -6.82
N PRO A 151 2.75 24.57 -7.96
CA PRO A 151 2.59 23.14 -8.14
C PRO A 151 3.94 22.43 -7.99
N PRO A 152 3.97 21.21 -7.45
CA PRO A 152 5.19 20.42 -7.44
C PRO A 152 5.69 20.22 -8.88
N PRO A 153 7.01 20.23 -9.12
CA PRO A 153 7.59 20.09 -10.46
C PRO A 153 7.52 18.64 -10.92
N TRP A 154 6.31 18.12 -11.12
CA TRP A 154 6.07 16.73 -11.46
C TRP A 154 6.89 16.31 -12.70
N PRO A 155 7.62 15.18 -12.67
CA PRO A 155 8.42 14.77 -13.82
C PRO A 155 7.59 14.33 -15.03
N ALA A 156 6.31 14.02 -14.80
CA ALA A 156 5.27 13.70 -15.77
C ALA A 156 3.90 14.06 -15.16
N SER A 157 2.81 13.88 -15.90
CA SER A 157 1.45 14.14 -15.37
C SER A 157 0.93 12.93 -14.57
N PRO A 158 0.82 12.96 -13.22
CA PRO A 158 0.26 11.85 -12.45
C PRO A 158 -1.27 11.91 -12.34
N ASP A 159 -1.89 10.75 -12.08
CA ASP A 159 -3.32 10.66 -11.73
C ASP A 159 -3.58 10.98 -10.25
N GLY A 160 -2.53 10.94 -9.42
CA GLY A 160 -2.56 11.25 -8.00
C GLY A 160 -1.18 11.09 -7.34
N ALA A 161 -1.07 11.49 -6.08
CA ALA A 161 0.16 11.38 -5.30
C ALA A 161 0.00 10.46 -4.08
N LEU A 162 1.01 9.63 -3.82
CA LEU A 162 1.18 8.88 -2.56
C LEU A 162 2.25 9.58 -1.72
N VAL A 163 1.83 10.31 -0.69
CA VAL A 163 2.75 11.00 0.21
C VAL A 163 3.16 10.07 1.34
N MET A 164 4.45 9.78 1.40
CA MET A 164 5.02 8.93 2.44
C MET A 164 5.17 9.76 3.73
N LEU A 165 4.61 9.29 4.85
CA LEU A 165 4.68 9.90 6.17
C LEU A 165 5.78 9.28 7.05
N ILE A 166 6.41 8.22 6.56
CA ILE A 166 7.64 7.63 7.11
C ILE A 166 8.59 7.36 5.96
N GLU A 167 9.87 7.15 6.28
CA GLU A 167 10.84 6.76 5.27
C GLU A 167 10.44 5.42 4.63
N PRO A 168 10.36 5.33 3.29
CA PRO A 168 9.95 4.10 2.60
C PRO A 168 10.73 2.87 3.07
N GLY A 169 10.02 1.76 3.28
CA GLY A 169 10.60 0.50 3.75
C GLY A 169 10.94 0.43 5.25
N THR A 170 10.75 1.52 6.01
CA THR A 170 10.98 1.52 7.46
C THR A 170 9.75 1.13 8.28
N LYS A 171 9.92 1.02 9.61
CA LYS A 171 8.83 0.76 10.56
C LYS A 171 8.65 1.91 11.55
N ASP A 172 9.07 3.10 11.16
CA ASP A 172 9.05 4.27 12.03
C ASP A 172 7.62 4.70 12.38
N ARG A 173 7.54 5.63 13.34
CA ARG A 173 6.29 6.35 13.62
C ARG A 173 6.04 7.36 12.51
N CYS A 174 4.77 7.62 12.23
CA CYS A 174 4.34 8.72 11.35
C CYS A 174 5.06 10.02 11.74
N ARG A 175 5.51 10.78 10.75
CA ARG A 175 6.05 12.13 10.85
C ARG A 175 4.94 13.13 10.51
N PRO A 176 4.17 13.64 11.49
CA PRO A 176 2.97 14.45 11.22
C PRO A 176 3.26 15.74 10.45
N GLU A 177 4.48 16.28 10.57
CA GLU A 177 4.96 17.43 9.78
C GLU A 177 4.87 17.18 8.26
N ARG A 178 4.89 15.93 7.81
CA ARG A 178 4.73 15.59 6.38
C ARG A 178 3.30 15.76 5.87
N LEU A 179 2.33 16.00 6.75
CA LEU A 179 0.98 16.37 6.34
C LEU A 179 0.95 17.72 5.63
N ASP A 180 1.93 18.60 5.85
CA ASP A 180 2.06 19.85 5.10
C ASP A 180 2.41 19.59 3.62
N VAL A 181 3.21 18.54 3.35
CA VAL A 181 3.48 18.06 1.99
C VAL A 181 2.22 17.46 1.37
N ALA A 182 1.46 16.66 2.13
CA ALA A 182 0.19 16.11 1.66
C ALA A 182 -0.82 17.22 1.31
N ALA A 183 -0.96 18.23 2.17
CA ALA A 183 -1.81 19.38 1.93
C ALA A 183 -1.38 20.18 0.69
N ALA A 184 -0.08 20.40 0.49
CA ALA A 184 0.44 21.05 -0.70
C ALA A 184 0.12 20.28 -1.99
N CYS A 185 0.24 18.94 -1.97
CA CYS A 185 -0.14 18.09 -3.09
C CYS A 185 -1.66 18.10 -3.34
N ALA A 186 -2.47 18.10 -2.29
CA ALA A 186 -3.93 18.02 -2.34
C ALA A 186 -4.60 19.23 -3.01
N VAL A 187 -3.89 20.35 -3.14
CA VAL A 187 -4.33 21.51 -3.93
C VAL A 187 -4.45 21.16 -5.42
N TRP A 188 -3.64 20.23 -5.92
CA TRP A 188 -3.47 19.99 -7.36
C TRP A 188 -3.97 18.62 -7.81
N LEU A 189 -3.91 17.62 -6.94
CA LEU A 189 -4.16 16.22 -7.28
C LEU A 189 -4.85 15.49 -6.13
N PRO A 190 -5.51 14.36 -6.40
CA PRO A 190 -5.88 13.40 -5.37
C PRO A 190 -4.63 12.92 -4.59
N VAL A 191 -4.74 12.86 -3.26
CA VAL A 191 -3.64 12.46 -2.38
C VAL A 191 -4.03 11.27 -1.52
N ILE A 192 -3.18 10.26 -1.53
CA ILE A 192 -3.15 9.18 -0.55
C ILE A 192 -1.93 9.38 0.33
N VAL A 193 -2.01 8.99 1.59
CA VAL A 193 -0.84 8.92 2.47
C VAL A 193 -0.52 7.50 2.88
N ASP A 194 0.75 7.19 3.06
CA ASP A 194 1.23 5.90 3.58
C ASP A 194 2.33 6.12 4.63
N GLY A 195 2.36 5.27 5.65
CA GLY A 195 3.40 5.28 6.68
C GLY A 195 2.88 5.65 8.07
N GLY A 196 2.76 4.65 8.94
CA GLY A 196 2.52 4.89 10.37
C GLY A 196 1.17 5.53 10.72
N VAL A 197 0.18 5.53 9.81
CA VAL A 197 -1.17 6.02 10.09
C VAL A 197 -1.82 5.18 11.21
N THR A 198 -2.41 5.87 12.19
CA THR A 198 -3.15 5.30 13.32
C THR A 198 -4.55 5.94 13.40
N GLU A 199 -5.41 5.46 14.30
CA GLU A 199 -6.71 6.09 14.61
C GLU A 199 -6.55 7.58 14.98
N GLU A 200 -5.47 7.93 15.68
CA GLU A 200 -5.20 9.31 16.11
C GLU A 200 -4.72 10.21 14.97
N ILE A 201 -3.98 9.65 13.99
CA ILE A 201 -3.44 10.40 12.85
C ILE A 201 -4.47 10.58 11.73
N ALA A 202 -5.39 9.62 11.55
CA ALA A 202 -6.33 9.64 10.43
C ALA A 202 -7.18 10.93 10.32
N PRO A 203 -7.68 11.56 11.41
CA PRO A 203 -8.37 12.85 11.33
C PRO A 203 -7.48 14.00 10.83
N LEU A 204 -6.18 13.98 11.15
CA LEU A 204 -5.22 14.99 10.70
C LEU A 204 -4.99 14.87 9.18
N CYS A 205 -4.92 13.64 8.66
CA CYS A 205 -4.84 13.40 7.22
C CYS A 205 -6.03 13.98 6.47
N VAL A 206 -7.26 13.81 6.99
CA VAL A 206 -8.46 14.41 6.39
C VAL A 206 -8.37 15.93 6.36
N THR A 207 -7.90 16.53 7.46
CA THR A 207 -7.70 17.99 7.56
C THR A 207 -6.69 18.48 6.52
N ALA A 208 -5.68 17.67 6.21
CA ALA A 208 -4.70 17.93 5.15
C ALA A 208 -5.22 17.66 3.72
N GLY A 209 -6.51 17.33 3.53
CA GLY A 209 -7.10 17.12 2.20
C GLY A 209 -6.81 15.75 1.58
N VAL A 210 -6.34 14.79 2.37
CA VAL A 210 -6.06 13.42 1.91
C VAL A 210 -7.36 12.66 1.61
N GLU A 211 -7.44 12.00 0.44
CA GLU A 211 -8.63 11.23 0.02
C GLU A 211 -8.70 9.82 0.60
N ALA A 212 -7.55 9.18 0.82
CA ALA A 212 -7.47 7.86 1.42
C ALA A 212 -6.14 7.64 2.17
N MET A 213 -6.11 6.67 3.08
CA MET A 213 -4.93 6.33 3.87
C MET A 213 -4.56 4.88 3.71
N VAL A 214 -3.29 4.62 3.44
CA VAL A 214 -2.69 3.29 3.58
C VAL A 214 -2.38 3.06 5.06
N VAL A 215 -2.94 1.99 5.61
CA VAL A 215 -2.80 1.65 7.02
C VAL A 215 -2.26 0.25 7.15
N GLY A 216 -1.09 0.14 7.79
CA GLY A 216 -0.44 -1.13 8.08
C GLY A 216 -0.79 -1.66 9.47
N ARG A 217 0.20 -1.63 10.37
CA ARG A 217 0.13 -2.27 11.69
C ARG A 217 -1.06 -1.83 12.55
N ALA A 218 -1.54 -0.60 12.42
CA ALA A 218 -2.69 -0.12 13.18
C ALA A 218 -4.01 -0.81 12.79
N LEU A 219 -4.07 -1.52 11.65
CA LEU A 219 -5.21 -2.37 11.26
C LEU A 219 -5.06 -3.83 11.68
N LEU A 220 -3.85 -4.28 12.06
CA LEU A 220 -3.70 -5.61 12.65
C LEU A 220 -4.28 -5.55 14.06
N ALA A 221 -5.43 -6.19 14.29
CA ALA A 221 -5.93 -6.31 15.64
C ALA A 221 -4.94 -7.12 16.47
N GLU A 222 -4.71 -6.71 17.71
CA GLU A 222 -4.15 -7.62 18.69
C GLU A 222 -5.11 -8.80 18.82
N THR A 223 -4.63 -10.02 18.57
CA THR A 223 -5.41 -11.21 18.88
C THR A 223 -5.82 -11.09 20.34
N PRO A 224 -7.14 -11.07 20.67
CA PRO A 224 -7.57 -11.06 22.05
C PRO A 224 -6.84 -12.18 22.77
N GLY A 225 -6.11 -11.81 23.84
CA GLY A 225 -5.14 -12.69 24.47
C GLY A 225 -5.72 -14.07 24.69
N ILE A 226 -4.95 -15.09 24.30
CA ILE A 226 -4.87 -16.27 25.14
C ILE A 226 -4.51 -15.70 26.51
N GLU A 227 -5.49 -15.61 27.41
CA GLU A 227 -5.25 -15.30 28.82
C GLU A 227 -4.07 -16.18 29.24
N LYS A 228 -2.94 -15.55 29.59
CA LYS A 228 -1.89 -16.27 30.31
C LYS A 228 -2.52 -16.64 31.64
N GLY A 229 -3.07 -17.85 31.71
CA GLY A 229 -3.48 -18.47 32.95
C GLY A 229 -2.29 -18.44 33.89
N ILE A 230 -2.42 -17.66 34.96
CA ILE A 230 -1.65 -17.79 36.18
C ILE A 230 -2.63 -18.36 37.21
#